data_AF-A0A4U9TLZ1-F1
#
_entry.id   AF-A0A4U9TLZ1-F1
#
_cell.length_a   1.000
_cell.length_b   1.000
_cell.length_c   1.000
_cell.angle_alpha   90.00
_cell.angle_beta   90.00
_cell.angle_gamma   90.00
#
_symmetry.space_group_name_H-M   'P 1'
#
loop_
_entity.id
_entity.type
_entity.pdbx_description
1 polymer ?
#
loop_
_entity_poly.entity_id
_entity_poly.type
_entity_poly.pdbx_seq_one_letter_code
_entity_poly.pdbx_strand_id
1 'polypeptide(L)'
;MANRDNSDPSGLGNTLGWAWAWPLNRRIIYNRASADPMGKPWDPQRMLIEWNGSKWVGNDIPDYNTRSTGSGVGPFIMQPEGLGRLFALDKMAEGPFPEHLRAV
;
A
#
# COMPACT_ATOMS: atom_id res chain seq x y z
N MET A 1 3.69 20.81 -8.94
CA MET A 1 3.00 20.71 -7.62
C MET A 1 2.01 21.86 -7.44
N ALA A 2 1.07 22.06 -8.37
CA ALA A 2 0.19 23.24 -8.38
C ALA A 2 -1.31 22.92 -8.26
N ASN A 3 -1.70 21.64 -8.27
CA ASN A 3 -3.11 21.26 -8.14
C ASN A 3 -3.63 21.63 -6.74
N ARG A 4 -4.85 22.18 -6.68
CA ARG A 4 -5.49 22.70 -5.46
C ARG A 4 -6.90 22.14 -5.26
N ASP A 5 -7.19 20.96 -5.79
CA ASP A 5 -8.47 20.30 -5.58
C ASP A 5 -8.42 19.48 -4.28
N ASN A 6 -9.15 19.92 -3.26
CA ASN A 6 -9.22 19.28 -1.95
C ASN A 6 -10.41 18.32 -1.81
N SER A 7 -11.02 17.90 -2.92
CA SER A 7 -12.12 16.94 -2.91
C SER A 7 -11.70 15.62 -2.25
N ASP A 8 -12.57 15.12 -1.37
CA ASP A 8 -12.47 13.79 -0.75
C ASP A 8 -13.82 13.09 -0.88
N PRO A 9 -14.09 12.42 -2.02
CA PRO A 9 -15.35 11.72 -2.24
C PRO A 9 -15.57 10.55 -1.28
N SER A 10 -14.50 10.01 -0.70
CA SER A 10 -14.53 8.83 0.17
C SER A 10 -14.87 9.15 1.63
N GLY A 11 -14.61 10.39 2.07
CA GLY A 11 -14.66 10.78 3.48
C GLY A 11 -13.48 10.26 4.32
N LEU A 12 -12.48 9.59 3.71
CA LEU A 12 -11.30 9.04 4.39
C LEU A 12 -10.13 10.02 4.48
N GLY A 13 -10.31 11.26 4.00
CA GLY A 13 -9.28 12.29 3.95
C GLY A 13 -8.31 12.17 2.77
N ASN A 14 -8.64 11.37 1.73
CA ASN A 14 -7.72 11.12 0.63
C ASN A 14 -7.92 12.07 -0.56
N THR A 15 -7.23 13.22 -0.55
CA THR A 15 -7.40 14.29 -1.55
C THR A 15 -6.46 14.15 -2.76
N LEU A 16 -6.78 13.22 -3.67
CA LEU A 16 -5.95 12.92 -4.86
C LEU A 16 -5.70 14.12 -5.79
N GLY A 17 -6.61 15.09 -5.79
CA GLY A 17 -6.53 16.32 -6.58
C GLY A 17 -5.63 17.40 -5.99
N TRP A 18 -5.12 17.25 -4.76
CA TRP A 18 -4.30 18.27 -4.11
C TRP A 18 -2.81 17.93 -4.23
N ALA A 19 -2.03 18.85 -4.80
CA ALA A 19 -0.62 18.64 -5.14
C ALA A 19 -0.40 17.32 -5.93
N TRP A 20 0.72 16.66 -5.70
CA TRP A 20 1.03 15.35 -6.28
C TRP A 20 1.95 14.59 -5.32
N ALA A 21 1.66 13.32 -5.07
CA ALA A 21 2.49 12.44 -4.24
C ALA A 21 3.32 11.50 -5.11
N TRP A 22 4.57 11.22 -4.72
CA TRP A 22 5.29 10.08 -5.29
C TRP A 22 4.99 8.81 -4.48
N PRO A 23 4.98 7.62 -5.11
CA PRO A 23 5.07 7.37 -6.56
C PRO A 23 3.70 7.42 -7.26
N LEU A 24 3.64 7.95 -8.48
CA LEU A 24 2.45 7.97 -9.36
C LEU A 24 1.15 8.46 -8.68
N ASN A 25 1.24 9.43 -7.77
CA ASN A 25 0.13 9.99 -6.98
C ASN A 25 -0.57 9.02 -6.02
N ARG A 26 0.05 7.88 -5.68
CA ARG A 26 -0.41 6.96 -4.63
C ARG A 26 -0.27 7.65 -3.27
N ARG A 27 -1.35 7.73 -2.49
CA ARG A 27 -1.35 8.46 -1.21
C ARG A 27 -1.06 7.54 -0.05
N ILE A 28 -1.47 6.28 -0.15
CA ILE A 28 -1.21 5.23 0.82
C ILE A 28 -0.40 4.14 0.11
N ILE A 29 0.89 4.04 0.47
CA ILE A 29 1.74 2.96 -0.03
C ILE A 29 1.27 1.60 0.50
N TYR A 30 1.52 0.55 -0.27
CA TYR A 30 1.14 -0.83 0.03
C TYR A 30 -0.37 -1.03 0.21
N ASN A 31 -1.20 -0.16 -0.38
CA ASN A 31 -2.67 -0.21 -0.23
C ASN A 31 -3.32 -1.51 -0.74
N ARG A 32 -2.64 -2.36 -1.51
CA ARG A 32 -3.11 -3.74 -1.77
C ARG A 32 -3.29 -4.56 -0.50
N ALA A 33 -2.50 -4.32 0.55
CA ALA A 33 -2.64 -5.00 1.83
C ALA A 33 -3.90 -4.55 2.62
N SER A 34 -4.64 -3.53 2.15
CA SER A 34 -5.94 -3.14 2.74
C SER A 34 -7.08 -4.12 2.46
N ALA A 35 -6.83 -5.10 1.58
CA ALA A 35 -7.78 -6.14 1.21
C ALA A 35 -7.17 -7.54 1.37
N ASP A 36 -8.05 -8.54 1.52
CA ASP A 36 -7.68 -9.95 1.63
C ASP A 36 -7.11 -10.52 0.30
N PRO A 37 -6.66 -11.78 0.26
CA PRO A 37 -6.14 -12.38 -0.98
C PRO A 37 -7.16 -12.43 -2.13
N MET A 38 -8.45 -12.47 -1.80
CA MET A 38 -9.58 -12.45 -2.74
C MET A 38 -10.02 -11.02 -3.12
N GLY A 39 -9.33 -10.00 -2.62
CA GLY A 39 -9.57 -8.59 -2.93
C GLY A 39 -10.73 -7.95 -2.20
N LYS A 40 -11.28 -8.61 -1.17
CA LYS A 40 -12.29 -8.02 -0.30
C LYS A 40 -11.61 -7.11 0.73
N PRO A 41 -12.06 -5.86 0.93
CA PRO A 41 -11.51 -4.99 1.97
C PRO A 41 -11.60 -5.65 3.36
N TRP A 42 -10.55 -5.51 4.17
CA TRP A 42 -10.57 -5.98 5.56
C TRP A 42 -11.63 -5.26 6.39
N ASP A 43 -11.77 -3.97 6.14
CA ASP A 43 -12.83 -3.13 6.68
C ASP A 43 -13.58 -2.46 5.52
N PRO A 44 -14.85 -2.82 5.27
CA PRO A 44 -15.65 -2.22 4.21
C PRO A 44 -15.82 -0.70 4.32
N GLN A 45 -15.75 -0.13 5.53
CA GLN A 45 -15.85 1.32 5.75
C GLN A 45 -14.55 2.06 5.43
N ARG A 46 -13.44 1.34 5.23
CA ARG A 46 -12.11 1.88 4.92
C ARG A 46 -11.52 1.26 3.66
N MET A 47 -12.36 0.99 2.66
CA MET A 47 -11.90 0.48 1.36
C MET A 47 -10.98 1.52 0.70
N LEU A 48 -9.74 1.13 0.43
CA LEU A 48 -8.79 1.93 -0.34
C LEU A 48 -8.78 1.49 -1.80
N ILE A 49 -8.61 0.19 -2.04
CA ILE A 49 -8.75 -0.44 -3.35
C ILE A 49 -9.49 -1.76 -3.25
N GLU A 50 -10.17 -2.14 -4.33
CA GLU A 50 -10.85 -3.42 -4.51
C GLU A 50 -10.70 -3.91 -5.96
N TRP A 51 -10.97 -5.20 -6.17
CA TRP A 51 -10.95 -5.79 -7.51
C TRP A 51 -12.33 -5.73 -8.16
N ASN A 52 -12.44 -5.05 -9.31
CA ASN A 52 -13.72 -4.91 -10.02
C ASN A 52 -14.03 -6.04 -11.03
N GLY A 53 -13.25 -7.12 -11.01
CA GLY A 53 -13.32 -8.21 -12.01
C GLY A 53 -12.27 -8.10 -13.13
N SER A 54 -11.69 -6.91 -13.36
CA SER A 54 -10.70 -6.68 -14.43
C SER A 54 -9.45 -5.91 -13.98
N LYS A 55 -9.58 -5.00 -13.01
CA LYS A 55 -8.49 -4.19 -12.48
C LYS A 55 -8.77 -3.77 -11.03
N TRP A 56 -7.72 -3.35 -10.34
CA TRP A 56 -7.82 -2.69 -9.04
C TRP A 56 -8.32 -1.25 -9.23
N VAL A 57 -9.33 -0.87 -8.44
CA VAL A 57 -9.95 0.46 -8.43
C VAL A 57 -10.24 0.87 -6.99
N GLY A 58 -10.49 2.15 -6.72
CA GLY A 58 -10.98 2.56 -5.40
C GLY A 58 -10.71 4.02 -5.08
N ASN A 59 -10.62 4.30 -3.78
CA ASN A 59 -10.42 5.61 -3.17
C ASN A 59 -8.96 6.08 -3.18
N ASP A 60 -8.02 5.24 -3.60
CA ASP A 60 -6.61 5.60 -3.83
C ASP A 60 -6.10 4.97 -5.14
N ILE A 61 -4.97 5.47 -5.66
CA ILE A 61 -4.28 4.85 -6.80
C ILE A 61 -3.66 3.52 -6.34
N PRO A 62 -3.92 2.38 -7.01
CA PRO A 62 -3.36 1.10 -6.58
C PRO A 62 -1.83 1.10 -6.54
N ASP A 63 -1.26 0.80 -5.36
CA ASP A 63 0.14 0.45 -5.18
C ASP A 63 0.35 -1.05 -5.38
N TYR A 64 0.06 -1.49 -6.60
CA TYR A 64 0.08 -2.89 -6.95
C TYR A 64 0.28 -3.09 -8.45
N ASN A 65 0.57 -4.33 -8.83
CA ASN A 65 0.55 -4.71 -10.24
C ASN A 65 -0.89 -4.97 -10.72
N THR A 66 -1.04 -5.37 -11.98
CA THR A 66 -2.34 -5.66 -12.59
C THR A 66 -2.83 -7.09 -12.33
N ARG A 67 -2.19 -7.85 -11.42
CA ARG A 67 -2.58 -9.24 -11.16
C ARG A 67 -3.94 -9.29 -10.48
N SER A 68 -4.71 -10.29 -10.88
CA SER A 68 -5.99 -10.60 -10.27
C SER A 68 -5.83 -11.09 -8.82
N THR A 69 -6.96 -11.14 -8.14
CA THR A 69 -7.12 -11.76 -6.82
C THR A 69 -6.72 -13.23 -6.85
N GLY A 70 -6.21 -13.76 -5.75
CA GLY A 70 -5.77 -15.16 -5.65
C GLY A 70 -4.52 -15.53 -6.46
N SER A 71 -3.83 -14.58 -7.09
CA SER A 71 -2.64 -14.84 -7.92
C SER A 71 -1.37 -15.27 -7.17
N GLY A 72 -1.39 -15.21 -5.83
CA GLY A 72 -0.21 -15.51 -4.99
C GLY A 72 0.88 -14.44 -5.02
N VAL A 73 0.69 -13.34 -5.75
CA VAL A 73 1.63 -12.21 -5.75
C VAL A 73 1.41 -11.35 -4.50
N GLY A 74 2.50 -10.97 -3.84
CA GLY A 74 2.45 -10.23 -2.58
C GLY A 74 2.33 -8.70 -2.76
N PRO A 75 1.74 -7.97 -1.79
CA PRO A 75 1.42 -6.55 -1.91
C PRO A 75 2.62 -5.60 -1.86
N PHE A 76 3.80 -6.06 -1.44
CA PHE A 76 4.99 -5.20 -1.29
C PHE A 76 5.83 -5.23 -2.56
N ILE A 77 5.40 -4.48 -3.58
CA ILE A 77 5.91 -4.61 -4.97
C ILE A 77 7.40 -4.32 -5.17
N MET A 78 8.04 -3.62 -4.24
CA MET A 78 9.47 -3.31 -4.30
C MET A 78 10.34 -4.41 -3.66
N GLN A 79 9.72 -5.37 -2.96
CA GLN A 79 10.42 -6.47 -2.31
C GLN A 79 10.51 -7.67 -3.27
N PRO A 80 11.68 -8.30 -3.42
CA PRO A 80 11.84 -9.49 -4.28
C PRO A 80 10.83 -10.61 -4.02
N GLU A 81 10.46 -10.81 -2.75
CA GLU A 81 9.49 -11.81 -2.31
C GLU A 81 8.04 -11.28 -2.24
N GLY A 82 7.81 -9.98 -2.44
CA GLY A 82 6.48 -9.37 -2.34
C GLY A 82 5.91 -9.23 -0.92
N LEU A 83 6.73 -9.44 0.12
CA LEU A 83 6.31 -9.46 1.54
C LEU A 83 6.97 -8.36 2.38
N GLY A 84 6.26 -7.97 3.45
CA GLY A 84 6.86 -7.22 4.56
C GLY A 84 7.70 -8.16 5.42
N ARG A 85 8.94 -7.77 5.73
CA ARG A 85 9.86 -8.60 6.51
C ARG A 85 9.67 -8.35 8.00
N LEU A 86 9.31 -9.40 8.74
CA LEU A 86 9.48 -9.44 10.19
C LEU A 86 10.94 -9.77 10.55
N PHE A 87 11.54 -10.73 9.84
CA PHE A 87 12.96 -11.04 9.89
C PHE A 87 13.67 -10.35 8.72
N ALA A 88 14.54 -9.37 9.01
CA ALA A 88 15.11 -8.48 7.99
C ALA A 88 16.21 -9.09 7.10
N LEU A 89 16.50 -10.39 7.26
CA LEU A 89 17.59 -11.10 6.57
C LEU A 89 18.95 -10.44 6.88
N ASP A 90 19.71 -10.12 5.83
CA ASP A 90 21.02 -9.47 5.87
C ASP A 90 20.94 -7.95 5.67
N LYS A 91 19.75 -7.33 5.80
CA LYS A 91 19.55 -5.92 5.41
C LYS A 91 19.84 -4.88 6.51
N MET A 92 20.05 -5.32 7.74
CA MET A 92 20.42 -4.47 8.87
C MET A 92 21.83 -4.83 9.33
N ALA A 93 22.66 -3.84 9.66
CA ALA A 93 24.06 -4.07 10.02
C ALA A 93 24.20 -4.75 11.39
N GLU A 94 23.27 -4.46 12.29
CA GLU A 94 23.25 -4.83 13.70
C GLU A 94 22.44 -6.10 14.01
N GLY A 95 21.79 -6.68 13.01
CA GLY A 95 21.04 -7.94 13.13
C GLY A 95 19.63 -7.88 12.56
N PRO A 96 19.01 -9.04 12.29
CA PRO A 96 17.74 -9.14 11.56
C PRO A 96 16.49 -8.79 12.38
N PHE A 97 16.64 -8.63 13.70
CA PHE A 97 15.61 -8.21 14.62
C PHE A 97 16.08 -7.02 15.46
N PRO A 98 15.19 -6.10 15.85
CA PRO A 98 15.52 -5.06 16.81
C PRO A 98 15.88 -5.65 18.17
N GLU A 99 16.92 -5.11 18.80
CA GLU A 99 17.32 -5.41 20.18
C GLU A 99 17.75 -4.10 20.87
N HIS A 100 17.49 -3.97 22.17
CA HIS A 100 17.83 -2.75 22.89
C HIS A 100 19.35 -2.62 23.10
N LEU A 101 19.93 -1.49 22.69
CA LEU A 101 21.32 -1.11 22.98
C LEU A 101 21.35 0.20 23.78
N ARG A 102 22.24 0.30 24.76
CA ARG A 102 22.46 1.55 25.51
C ARG A 102 23.48 2.44 24.79
N ALA A 103 23.27 3.75 24.85
CA ALA A 103 24.31 4.70 24.53
C ALA A 103 25.46 4.56 25.55
N VAL A 104 26.70 4.64 25.06
CA VAL A 104 27.92 4.69 25.87
C VAL A 104 28.26 6.14 26.18
#